data_AF-A0A2S9GD15-F1
#
_entry.id   AF-A0A2S9GD15-F1
#
_cell.length_a   1.000
_cell.length_b   1.000
_cell.length_c   1.000
_cell.angle_alpha   90.00
_cell.angle_beta   90.00
_cell.angle_gamma   90.00
#
_symmetry.space_group_name_H-M   'P 1'
#
loop_
_entity.id
_entity.type
_entity.pdbx_description
1 polymer ?
#
loop_
_entity_poly.entity_id
_entity_poly.type
_entity_poly.pdbx_seq_one_letter_code
_entity_poly.pdbx_strand_id
1 'polypeptide(L)' 'ETVDTLLADLATAELAEFGDDHDESVERWMLERQPKLVTNDHGKLIDEHERTAGEGSGRPRVKLTSVEELLRIGHG' A
#
# COMPACT_ATOMS: atom_id res chain seq x y z
N GLU A 1 20.52 12.20 4.04
CA GLU A 1 21.40 11.24 3.33
C GLU A 1 20.72 10.49 2.18
N THR A 2 19.94 9.41 2.36
CA THR A 2 19.47 8.58 1.22
C THR A 2 18.61 9.33 0.19
N VAL A 3 17.59 10.07 0.63
CA VAL A 3 16.74 10.86 -0.26
C VAL A 3 17.55 11.98 -0.92
N ASP A 4 18.44 12.63 -0.16
CA ASP A 4 19.26 13.72 -0.68
C ASP A 4 20.23 13.23 -1.77
N THR A 5 20.83 12.04 -1.60
CA THR A 5 21.65 11.40 -2.63
C THR A 5 20.82 11.02 -3.86
N LEU A 6 19.65 10.40 -3.68
CA LEU A 6 18.75 10.07 -4.80
C LEU A 6 18.37 11.33 -5.60
N LEU A 7 18.03 12.42 -4.91
CA LEU A 7 17.69 13.68 -5.55
C LEU A 7 18.89 14.30 -6.29
N ALA A 8 20.09 14.22 -5.72
CA ALA A 8 21.31 14.68 -6.38
C ALA A 8 21.62 13.88 -7.66
N ASP A 9 21.41 12.57 -7.63
CA ASP A 9 21.59 11.70 -8.80
C ASP A 9 20.54 12.02 -9.89
N LEU A 10 19.26 12.10 -9.52
CA LEU A 10 18.18 12.43 -10.45
C LEU A 10 18.33 13.82 -11.07
N ALA A 11 18.88 14.79 -10.35
CA ALA A 11 19.11 16.15 -10.84
C ALA A 11 20.18 16.23 -11.94
N THR A 12 21.06 15.23 -12.05
CA THR A 12 22.14 15.19 -13.05
C THR A 12 21.96 14.11 -14.11
N ALA A 13 20.96 13.24 -13.94
CA ALA A 13 20.63 12.17 -14.88
C ALA A 13 19.81 12.67 -16.07
N GLU A 14 19.90 11.96 -17.20
CA GLU A 14 18.93 12.06 -18.28
C GLU A 14 17.72 11.18 -17.93
N LEU A 15 16.58 11.82 -17.66
CA LEU A 15 15.36 11.12 -17.24
C LEU A 15 14.54 10.70 -18.45
N ALA A 16 13.90 9.54 -18.35
CA ALA A 16 12.92 9.11 -19.34
C ALA A 16 11.70 10.05 -19.31
N GLU A 17 11.20 10.40 -20.49
CA GLU A 17 9.93 11.09 -20.63
C GLU A 17 8.79 10.07 -20.58
N PHE A 18 7.82 10.29 -19.68
CA PHE A 18 6.60 9.51 -19.60
C PHE A 18 5.40 10.39 -19.98
N GLY A 19 4.38 9.78 -20.58
CA GLY A 19 3.14 10.47 -20.90
C GLY A 19 2.30 10.77 -19.64
N ASP A 20 1.26 11.58 -19.81
CA ASP A 20 0.34 11.96 -18.73
C ASP A 20 -0.40 10.77 -18.09
N ASP A 21 -0.42 9.61 -18.76
CA ASP A 21 -1.09 8.37 -18.32
C ASP A 21 -0.15 7.36 -17.63
N HIS A 22 1.08 7.78 -17.28
CA HIS A 22 2.08 6.87 -16.74
C HIS A 22 1.65 6.24 -15.42
N ASP A 23 1.03 7.01 -14.53
CA ASP A 23 0.58 6.55 -13.22
C ASP A 23 -0.49 5.45 -13.36
N GLU A 24 -1.50 5.67 -14.21
CA GLU A 24 -2.53 4.65 -14.50
C GLU A 24 -1.94 3.41 -15.18
N SER A 25 -0.92 3.60 -16.04
CA SER A 25 -0.24 2.48 -16.70
C SER A 25 0.48 1.58 -15.70
N VAL A 26 1.14 2.17 -14.70
CA VAL A 26 1.85 1.46 -13.64
C VAL A 26 0.87 0.79 -12.69
N GLU A 27 -0.21 1.48 -12.31
CA GLU A 27 -1.27 0.91 -11.46
C GLU A 27 -1.88 -0.33 -12.10
N ARG A 28 -2.27 -0.24 -13.38
CA ARG A 28 -2.80 -1.38 -14.14
C ARG A 28 -1.79 -2.52 -14.20
N TRP A 29 -0.52 -2.23 -14.47
CA TRP A 29 0.55 -3.23 -14.53
C TRP A 29 0.76 -3.96 -13.19
N MET A 30 0.66 -3.24 -12.06
CA MET A 30 0.71 -3.83 -10.73
C MET A 30 -0.50 -4.73 -10.46
N LEU A 31 -1.70 -4.29 -10.82
CA LEU A 31 -2.94 -5.06 -10.65
C LEU A 31 -2.97 -6.33 -11.49
N GLU A 32 -2.43 -6.29 -12.72
CA GLU A 32 -2.29 -7.48 -13.57
C GLU A 32 -1.39 -8.56 -12.93
N ARG A 33 -0.37 -8.15 -12.18
CA ARG A 33 0.60 -9.05 -11.52
C ARG A 33 0.16 -9.49 -10.13
N GLN A 34 -0.57 -8.63 -9.43
CA GLN A 34 -1.09 -8.89 -8.10
C GLN A 34 -2.55 -8.42 -8.00
N PRO A 35 -3.51 -9.26 -8.42
CA PRO A 35 -4.93 -8.89 -8.42
C PRO A 35 -5.51 -8.56 -7.04
N LYS A 36 -4.84 -8.99 -5.95
CA LYS A 36 -5.25 -8.71 -4.57
C LYS A 36 -4.36 -7.67 -3.89
N LEU A 37 -3.81 -6.72 -4.65
CA LEU A 37 -3.00 -5.63 -4.11
C LEU A 37 -3.76 -4.88 -3.00
N VAL A 38 -3.10 -4.68 -1.87
CA VAL A 38 -3.66 -3.90 -0.75
C VAL A 38 -3.30 -2.44 -0.99
N THR A 39 -4.30 -1.62 -1.33
CA THR A 39 -4.16 -0.18 -1.46
C THR A 39 -4.20 0.49 -0.08
N ASN A 40 -3.98 1.80 -0.04
CA ASN A 40 -4.15 2.57 1.20
C ASN A 40 -5.56 2.42 1.80
N ASP A 41 -6.60 2.34 0.96
CA ASP A 41 -7.97 2.20 1.44
C ASP A 41 -8.25 0.81 1.99
N HIS A 42 -7.76 -0.25 1.33
CA HIS A 42 -7.79 -1.61 1.89
C HIS A 42 -7.05 -1.68 3.25
N GLY A 43 -5.90 -0.99 3.36
CA GLY A 43 -5.13 -0.88 4.60
C GLY A 43 -5.89 -0.20 5.74
N LYS A 44 -6.66 0.86 5.46
CA LYS A 44 -7.52 1.52 6.47
C LYS A 44 -8.61 0.59 6.99
N LEU A 45 -9.24 -0.21 6.12
CA LEU A 45 -10.26 -1.19 6.54
C LEU A 45 -9.68 -2.24 7.49
N ILE A 46 -8.48 -2.75 7.19
CA ILE A 46 -7.76 -3.67 8.06
C ILE A 46 -7.44 -2.99 9.40
N ASP A 47 -6.92 -1.76 9.38
CA ASP A 47 -6.56 -1.02 10.58
C ASP A 47 -7.76 -0.81 11.52
N GLU A 48 -8.89 -0.37 10.95
CA GLU A 48 -10.14 -0.15 11.68
C GLU A 48 -10.62 -1.46 12.31
N HIS A 49 -10.68 -2.54 11.54
CA HIS A 49 -11.09 -3.85 12.03
C HIS A 49 -10.25 -4.32 13.24
N GLU A 50 -8.93 -4.23 13.13
CA GLU A 50 -8.03 -4.65 14.20
C GLU A 50 -8.20 -3.81 15.47
N ARG A 51 -8.37 -2.48 15.32
CA ARG A 51 -8.61 -1.57 16.44
C ARG A 51 -9.93 -1.89 17.14
N THR A 52 -11.02 -1.99 16.39
CA THR A 52 -12.34 -2.33 16.92
C THR A 52 -12.32 -3.66 17.68
N ALA A 53 -11.61 -4.68 17.16
CA ALA A 53 -11.44 -5.95 17.87
C ALA A 53 -10.67 -5.84 19.19
N GLY A 54 -9.83 -4.82 19.35
CA GLY A 54 -9.08 -4.53 20.59
C GLY A 54 -9.91 -3.88 21.70
N GLU A 55 -10.89 -3.06 21.34
CA GLU A 55 -11.63 -2.20 22.27
C GLU A 55 -12.29 -2.99 23.41
N GLY A 56 -12.95 -4.12 23.10
CA GLY A 56 -13.63 -4.96 24.10
C GLY A 56 -12.72 -5.65 25.11
N SER A 57 -11.41 -5.63 24.88
CA SER A 57 -10.39 -6.25 25.75
C SER A 57 -9.41 -5.24 26.36
N GLY A 58 -9.63 -3.94 26.14
CA GLY A 58 -8.71 -2.88 26.57
C GLY A 58 -7.37 -2.89 25.82
N ARG A 59 -7.30 -3.55 24.66
CA ARG A 59 -6.10 -3.63 23.83
C ARG A 59 -6.15 -2.57 22.74
N PRO A 60 -5.01 -1.97 22.33
CA PRO A 60 -5.00 -1.00 21.21
C PRO A 60 -5.47 -1.59 19.89
N ARG A 61 -5.28 -2.91 19.71
CA ARG A 61 -5.77 -3.71 18.58
C ARG A 61 -5.61 -5.20 18.83
N VAL A 62 -6.33 -6.01 18.05
CA VAL A 62 -6.08 -7.44 17.85
C VAL A 62 -5.69 -7.65 16.39
N LYS A 63 -4.47 -8.12 16.15
CA LYS A 63 -3.92 -8.31 14.79
C LYS A 63 -4.58 -9.49 14.09
N LEU A 64 -4.86 -9.33 12.80
CA LEU A 64 -5.10 -10.45 11.89
C LEU A 64 -3.76 -11.13 11.64
N THR A 65 -3.67 -12.43 11.88
CA THR A 65 -2.39 -13.17 11.88
C THR A 65 -2.21 -14.04 10.63
N SER A 66 -3.15 -13.97 9.69
CA SER A 66 -3.07 -14.67 8.41
C SER A 66 -3.28 -13.72 7.23
N VAL A 67 -2.59 -14.00 6.12
CA VAL A 67 -2.78 -13.28 4.86
C VAL A 67 -4.21 -13.42 4.35
N GLU A 68 -4.81 -14.60 4.52
CA GLU A 68 -6.19 -14.85 4.15
C GLU A 68 -7.15 -13.90 4.86
N GLU A 69 -7.02 -13.73 6.18
CA GLU A 69 -7.87 -12.81 6.94
C GLU A 69 -7.61 -11.34 6.60
N LEU A 70 -6.35 -10.96 6.40
CA LEU A 70 -6.00 -9.61 5.94
C LEU A 70 -6.67 -9.30 4.60
N LEU A 71 -6.63 -10.24 3.65
CA LEU A 71 -7.25 -10.07 2.34
C LEU A 71 -8.78 -10.07 2.42
N ARG A 72 -9.37 -10.93 3.26
CA ARG A 72 -10.82 -10.98 3.51
C ARG A 72 -11.36 -9.67 4.11
N ILE A 73 -10.59 -9.00 4.96
CA ILE A 73 -11.02 -7.71 5.52
C ILE A 73 -10.70 -6.56 4.58
N GLY A 74 -9.52 -6.56 3.96
CA GLY A 74 -9.07 -5.47 3.09
C GLY A 74 -9.85 -5.35 1.77
N HIS A 75 -10.35 -6.46 1.23
CA HIS A 75 -11.09 -6.49 -0.05
C HIS A 75 -12.61 -6.67 0.11
N GLY A 76 -13.11 -6.82 1.34
CA GLY A 76 -14.51 -7.19 1.64
C GLY A 76 -14.85 -8.64 1.32
#